data_AF-A0A351UL06-F1
#
_entry.id   AF-A0A351UL06-F1
#
_cell.length_a   1.000
_cell.length_b   1.000
_cell.length_c   1.000
_cell.angle_alpha   90.00
_cell.angle_beta   90.00
_cell.angle_gamma   90.00
#
_symmetry.space_group_name_H-M   'P 1'
#
loop_
_entity.id
_entity.type
_entity.pdbx_description
1 polymer ?
#
loop_
_entity_poly.entity_id
_entity_poly.type
_entity_poly.pdbx_seq_one_letter_code
_entity_poly.pdbx_strand_id
1 'polypeptide(L)'
;MLSRTLQYSSEKISLLAGRLTATKRGRVALPLLLGLLFCGLNLWVFPGFEGLYAEIDQLYPGGFFLAGLPVVGINLNMPFSEILISAALSLGIGPDPLFILLHLGVYALVFFTGCLLRGYWTGIVALLAAGLFGRGRELLYEQAIYTWFLLLVLALLLLQREQKTLKNSLLTGLAIGSSLLVRTPLFLFAPLAIFFVGKGEGEGPAAFLRRALVTLAACYALLLPWGYLNHYAMGEFRLFDQQRSANNVIIGAMGGIYSAYGNSWKAAGLTYKDSPSGYYLKEVVRRPVFHAVTVLRRLWHIFWFYPVFFILLLAAIARSREKDKALLFCLPVYLILVHSPLALEKRYFYPLTYLLPPLIAAVFLPRRPEEFPEARPLAAKAVLWALGFSFCAVLAVEALVLAYPGRAERAVPAPDLYARASAWLPGDKKLHEMKCTELWLNDADGEYRLCLKDYSVKFGERAKAYFLTVVDAPVPAQVPFPAREEIRPCAVQVHAARILRELELGDRAAALASFRLAYDELNPAGGTPAFDWQHRQPYKSDKELRDFMRTDTAWFWDGPFYDTLMLWPAQRLPKILAEISSITPLSPRLSWLSGLLKKVPPGGRPDAGLKRCLRRDVFLRACDGYGYPGQ
;
A
#
# COMPACT_ATOMS: atom_id res chain seq x y z
N MET A 1 19.39 -42.37 12.77
CA MET A 1 17.94 -42.50 12.47
C MET A 1 17.42 -41.34 11.60
N LEU A 2 17.67 -40.07 11.95
CA LEU A 2 17.30 -38.88 11.14
C LEU A 2 17.87 -38.87 9.70
N SER A 3 19.15 -39.22 9.51
CA SER A 3 19.77 -39.28 8.16
C SER A 3 19.09 -40.29 7.22
N ARG A 4 18.76 -41.50 7.70
CA ARG A 4 18.03 -42.49 6.89
C ARG A 4 16.59 -42.06 6.57
N THR A 5 15.94 -41.34 7.48
CA THR A 5 14.57 -40.83 7.28
C THR A 5 14.54 -39.70 6.24
N LEU A 6 15.55 -38.82 6.25
CA LEU A 6 15.70 -37.76 5.25
C LEU A 6 16.05 -38.34 3.87
N GLN A 7 16.91 -39.36 3.82
CA GLN A 7 17.31 -40.00 2.56
C GLN A 7 16.14 -40.75 1.91
N TYR A 8 15.34 -41.49 2.70
CA TYR A 8 14.15 -42.19 2.21
C TYR A 8 13.06 -41.24 1.70
N SER A 9 12.86 -40.10 2.37
CA SER A 9 11.95 -39.05 1.89
C SER A 9 12.45 -38.42 0.58
N SER A 10 13.77 -38.22 0.43
CA SER A 10 14.36 -37.65 -0.79
C SER A 10 14.13 -38.54 -2.03
N GLU A 11 14.35 -39.85 -1.92
CA GLU A 11 14.13 -40.80 -3.03
C GLU A 11 12.66 -40.90 -3.45
N LYS A 12 11.74 -40.90 -2.47
CA LYS A 12 10.30 -40.89 -2.80
C LYS A 12 9.88 -39.61 -3.49
N ILE A 13 10.38 -38.46 -3.05
CA ILE A 13 10.09 -37.16 -3.65
C ILE A 13 10.62 -37.09 -5.09
N SER A 14 11.84 -37.59 -5.34
CA SER A 14 12.42 -37.58 -6.69
C SER A 14 11.65 -38.50 -7.65
N LEU A 15 11.24 -39.69 -7.21
CA LEU A 15 10.40 -40.62 -7.98
C LEU A 15 9.02 -40.02 -8.31
N LEU A 16 8.37 -39.38 -7.34
CA LEU A 16 7.10 -38.69 -7.54
C LEU A 16 7.23 -37.53 -8.51
N ALA A 17 8.27 -36.70 -8.36
CA ALA A 17 8.54 -35.59 -9.28
C ALA A 17 8.81 -36.09 -10.72
N GLY A 18 9.57 -37.18 -10.86
CA GLY A 18 9.80 -37.84 -12.15
C GLY A 18 8.51 -38.33 -12.80
N ARG A 19 7.63 -39.01 -12.05
CA ARG A 19 6.34 -39.49 -12.56
C ARG A 19 5.37 -38.36 -12.93
N LEU A 20 5.31 -37.31 -12.11
CA LEU A 20 4.47 -36.14 -12.38
C LEU A 20 4.95 -35.41 -13.64
N THR A 21 6.26 -35.28 -13.84
CA THR A 21 6.80 -34.59 -15.02
C THR A 21 6.88 -35.47 -16.27
N ALA A 22 6.71 -36.79 -16.15
CA ALA A 22 6.65 -37.70 -17.28
C ALA A 22 5.33 -37.57 -18.09
N THR A 23 4.23 -37.15 -17.46
CA THR A 23 2.92 -37.06 -18.14
C THR A 23 2.54 -35.62 -18.48
N LYS A 24 1.82 -35.41 -19.60
CA LYS A 24 1.30 -34.08 -19.98
C LYS A 24 0.42 -33.48 -18.89
N ARG A 25 -0.42 -34.30 -18.25
CA ARG A 25 -1.29 -33.86 -17.13
C ARG A 25 -0.49 -33.40 -15.93
N GLY A 26 0.51 -34.17 -15.51
CA GLY A 26 1.33 -33.78 -14.36
C GLY A 26 2.19 -32.56 -14.63
N ARG A 27 2.65 -32.34 -15.87
CA ARG A 27 3.33 -31.08 -16.26
C ARG A 27 2.42 -29.85 -16.13
N VAL A 28 1.14 -29.98 -16.48
CA VAL A 28 0.16 -28.89 -16.33
C VAL A 28 -0.23 -28.68 -14.85
N ALA A 29 -0.38 -29.77 -14.09
CA ALA A 29 -0.78 -29.69 -12.68
C ALA A 29 0.33 -29.16 -11.77
N LEU A 30 1.60 -29.48 -12.05
CA LEU A 30 2.72 -29.17 -11.16
C LEU A 30 2.86 -27.67 -10.82
N PRO A 31 2.84 -26.72 -11.78
CA PRO A 31 2.90 -25.29 -11.47
C PRO A 31 1.75 -24.83 -10.55
N LEU A 32 0.54 -25.35 -10.79
CA LEU A 32 -0.63 -25.02 -9.99
C LEU A 32 -0.48 -25.55 -8.55
N LEU A 33 -0.06 -26.81 -8.40
CA LEU A 33 0.18 -27.42 -7.09
C LEU A 33 1.28 -26.69 -6.30
N LEU A 34 2.37 -26.28 -6.98
CA LEU A 34 3.42 -25.48 -6.36
C LEU A 34 2.91 -24.10 -5.93
N GLY A 35 2.15 -23.42 -6.79
CA GLY A 35 1.52 -22.13 -6.44
C GLY A 35 0.62 -22.26 -5.22
N LEU A 36 -0.27 -23.28 -5.19
CA LEU A 36 -1.15 -23.55 -4.06
C LEU A 36 -0.38 -23.87 -2.78
N LEU A 37 0.68 -24.68 -2.88
CA LEU A 37 1.57 -24.99 -1.77
C LEU A 37 2.19 -23.71 -1.20
N PHE A 38 2.73 -22.83 -2.05
CA PHE A 38 3.35 -21.59 -1.59
C PHE A 38 2.34 -20.59 -1.00
N CYS A 39 1.14 -20.50 -1.56
CA CYS A 39 0.04 -19.76 -0.94
C CYS A 39 -0.30 -20.32 0.44
N GLY A 40 -0.46 -21.63 0.58
CA GLY A 40 -0.73 -22.28 1.87
C GLY A 40 0.39 -22.08 2.89
N LEU A 41 1.65 -22.14 2.44
CA LEU A 41 2.81 -21.86 3.30
C LEU A 41 2.86 -20.39 3.73
N ASN A 42 2.51 -19.44 2.85
CA ASN A 42 2.40 -18.04 3.22
C ASN A 42 1.31 -17.84 4.29
N LEU A 43 0.13 -18.46 4.12
CA LEU A 43 -0.92 -18.42 5.14
C LEU A 43 -0.46 -19.04 6.47
N TRP A 44 0.23 -20.18 6.42
CA TRP A 44 0.64 -20.92 7.62
C TRP A 44 1.75 -20.23 8.42
N VAL A 45 2.72 -19.61 7.74
CA VAL A 45 3.83 -18.90 8.39
C VAL A 45 3.37 -17.58 9.03
N PHE A 46 2.20 -17.07 8.65
CA PHE A 46 1.60 -15.86 9.19
C PHE A 46 0.28 -16.15 9.93
N PRO A 47 0.31 -16.88 11.06
CA PRO A 47 -0.83 -17.01 11.94
C PRO A 47 -1.02 -15.64 12.64
N GLY A 48 -1.74 -14.75 11.98
CA GLY A 48 -1.83 -13.33 12.32
C GLY A 48 -1.99 -12.47 11.08
N PHE A 49 -3.01 -12.78 10.27
CA PHE A 49 -3.43 -11.94 9.13
C PHE A 49 -3.90 -10.53 9.57
N GLU A 50 -3.92 -10.23 10.87
CA GLU A 50 -4.30 -8.94 11.48
C GLU A 50 -3.57 -7.73 10.86
N GLY A 51 -2.29 -7.88 10.47
CA GLY A 51 -1.54 -6.84 9.76
C GLY A 51 -2.05 -6.52 8.34
N LEU A 52 -2.81 -7.43 7.73
CA LEU A 52 -3.46 -7.25 6.42
C LEU A 52 -4.86 -6.63 6.58
N TYR A 53 -5.57 -6.91 7.67
CA TYR A 53 -6.79 -6.17 8.05
C TYR A 53 -6.48 -4.69 8.36
N ALA A 54 -5.34 -4.42 9.00
CA ALA A 54 -4.80 -3.09 9.21
C ALA A 54 -4.65 -2.26 7.92
N GLU A 55 -4.28 -2.92 6.83
CA GLU A 55 -4.14 -2.28 5.52
C GLU A 55 -5.49 -2.13 4.83
N ILE A 56 -6.38 -3.11 4.95
CA ILE A 56 -7.78 -3.00 4.47
C ILE A 56 -8.45 -1.77 5.08
N ASP A 57 -8.17 -1.51 6.35
CA ASP A 57 -8.66 -0.31 7.02
C ASP A 57 -8.14 0.97 6.37
N GLN A 58 -6.93 0.95 5.82
CA GLN A 58 -6.34 2.10 5.11
C GLN A 58 -6.86 2.27 3.68
N LEU A 59 -7.59 1.30 3.10
CA LEU A 59 -8.18 1.37 1.75
C LEU A 59 -9.44 2.28 1.69
N TYR A 60 -9.47 3.31 2.55
CA TYR A 60 -10.61 4.20 2.76
C TYR A 60 -11.26 4.73 1.47
N PRO A 61 -10.55 5.14 0.42
CA PRO A 61 -11.18 5.77 -0.75
C PRO A 61 -11.98 4.80 -1.63
N GLY A 62 -11.62 3.50 -1.67
CA GLY A 62 -12.20 2.55 -2.63
C GLY A 62 -13.71 2.36 -2.49
N GLY A 63 -14.21 2.23 -1.25
CA GLY A 63 -15.64 2.17 -0.95
C GLY A 63 -16.41 3.42 -1.38
N PHE A 64 -15.81 4.59 -1.19
CA PHE A 64 -16.42 5.87 -1.56
C PHE A 64 -16.44 6.07 -3.07
N PHE A 65 -15.41 5.63 -3.79
CA PHE A 65 -15.45 5.56 -5.26
C PHE A 65 -16.59 4.68 -5.75
N LEU A 66 -16.70 3.47 -5.20
CA LEU A 66 -17.76 2.54 -5.57
C LEU A 66 -19.12 3.15 -5.29
N ALA A 67 -19.32 3.75 -4.12
CA ALA A 67 -20.59 4.36 -3.71
C ALA A 67 -20.85 5.74 -4.34
N GLY A 68 -19.83 6.36 -4.95
CA GLY A 68 -19.92 7.70 -5.51
C GLY A 68 -20.15 8.75 -4.43
N LEU A 69 -19.53 8.57 -3.27
CA LEU A 69 -19.66 9.48 -2.13
C LEU A 69 -18.49 10.44 -2.08
N PRO A 70 -18.73 11.72 -1.74
CA PRO A 70 -17.63 12.64 -1.48
C PRO A 70 -16.86 12.17 -0.25
N VAL A 71 -15.57 11.96 -0.43
CA VAL A 71 -14.59 11.87 0.65
C VAL A 71 -13.38 12.67 0.25
N VAL A 72 -12.74 13.23 1.25
CA VAL A 72 -11.52 13.96 1.01
C VAL A 72 -10.33 13.05 1.08
N GLY A 73 -9.32 13.38 0.27
CA GLY A 73 -8.19 12.48 0.06
C GLY A 73 -8.56 11.30 -0.83
N ILE A 74 -9.67 11.41 -1.58
CA ILE A 74 -10.03 10.48 -2.65
C ILE A 74 -8.87 10.28 -3.66
N ASN A 75 -7.96 11.25 -3.73
CA ASN A 75 -6.80 11.27 -4.59
C ASN A 75 -5.45 10.98 -3.89
N LEU A 76 -5.46 10.50 -2.63
CA LEU A 76 -4.22 10.25 -1.86
C LEU A 76 -3.37 9.13 -2.46
N ASN A 77 -4.02 8.10 -2.99
CA ASN A 77 -3.40 6.90 -3.57
C ASN A 77 -3.95 6.69 -4.97
N MET A 78 -3.16 6.07 -5.86
CA MET A 78 -3.67 5.71 -7.19
C MET A 78 -4.86 4.73 -7.05
N PRO A 79 -5.89 4.84 -7.90
CA PRO A 79 -7.23 4.38 -7.56
C PRO A 79 -7.43 2.87 -7.71
N PHE A 80 -6.57 2.19 -8.49
CA PHE A 80 -6.88 0.84 -8.97
C PHE A 80 -6.94 -0.20 -7.86
N SER A 81 -5.93 -0.24 -6.98
CA SER A 81 -5.84 -1.25 -5.92
C SER A 81 -6.99 -1.12 -4.92
N GLU A 82 -7.27 0.10 -4.46
CA GLU A 82 -8.27 0.35 -3.44
C GLU A 82 -9.68 0.04 -3.94
N ILE A 83 -10.02 0.48 -5.15
CA ILE A 83 -11.33 0.20 -5.76
C ILE A 83 -11.49 -1.31 -6.00
N LEU A 84 -10.47 -1.98 -6.54
CA LEU A 84 -10.53 -3.41 -6.82
C LEU A 84 -10.72 -4.24 -5.53
N ILE A 85 -9.96 -3.93 -4.48
CA ILE A 85 -10.05 -4.65 -3.20
C ILE A 85 -11.41 -4.35 -2.54
N SER A 86 -11.85 -3.09 -2.52
CA SER A 86 -13.15 -2.71 -1.96
C SER A 86 -14.31 -3.41 -2.70
N ALA A 87 -14.20 -3.54 -4.02
CA ALA A 87 -15.19 -4.26 -4.82
C ALA A 87 -15.21 -5.75 -4.49
N ALA A 88 -14.03 -6.39 -4.38
CA ALA A 88 -13.94 -7.80 -4.01
C ALA A 88 -14.52 -8.08 -2.62
N LEU A 89 -14.17 -7.25 -1.62
CA LEU A 89 -14.71 -7.36 -0.26
C LEU A 89 -16.22 -7.14 -0.22
N SER A 90 -16.74 -6.20 -1.02
CA SER A 90 -18.18 -5.93 -1.12
C SER A 90 -18.96 -7.05 -1.79
N LEU A 91 -18.32 -7.84 -2.66
CA LEU A 91 -18.86 -9.07 -3.23
C LEU A 91 -18.79 -10.26 -2.24
N GLY A 92 -18.33 -10.04 -1.01
CA GLY A 92 -18.20 -11.08 0.02
C GLY A 92 -16.96 -11.97 -0.16
N ILE A 93 -16.02 -11.58 -1.03
CA ILE A 93 -14.74 -12.28 -1.14
C ILE A 93 -13.90 -11.85 0.06
N GLY A 94 -13.79 -12.73 1.05
CA GLY A 94 -12.97 -12.49 2.23
C GLY A 94 -11.50 -12.22 1.89
N PRO A 95 -10.73 -11.66 2.85
CA PRO A 95 -9.34 -11.30 2.64
C PRO A 95 -8.45 -12.50 2.29
N ASP A 96 -8.61 -13.65 2.96
CA ASP A 96 -7.74 -14.81 2.70
C ASP A 96 -7.98 -15.40 1.30
N PRO A 97 -9.23 -15.64 0.83
CA PRO A 97 -9.47 -16.02 -0.56
C PRO A 97 -8.91 -15.01 -1.57
N LEU A 98 -9.11 -13.71 -1.35
CA LEU A 98 -8.58 -12.67 -2.22
C LEU A 98 -7.05 -12.73 -2.29
N PHE A 99 -6.40 -12.92 -1.15
CA PHE A 99 -4.96 -13.06 -1.03
C PHE A 99 -4.45 -14.27 -1.80
N ILE A 100 -5.09 -15.43 -1.63
CA ILE A 100 -4.74 -16.68 -2.33
C ILE A 100 -4.87 -16.48 -3.83
N LEU A 101 -6.01 -15.96 -4.31
CA LEU A 101 -6.27 -15.76 -5.73
C LEU A 101 -5.23 -14.85 -6.38
N LEU A 102 -4.92 -13.72 -5.73
CA LEU A 102 -3.94 -12.76 -6.24
C LEU A 102 -2.54 -13.37 -6.30
N HIS A 103 -2.10 -14.07 -5.25
CA HIS A 103 -0.76 -14.68 -5.22
C HIS A 103 -0.64 -15.88 -6.16
N LEU A 104 -1.68 -16.70 -6.32
CA LEU A 104 -1.73 -17.73 -7.35
C LEU A 104 -1.55 -17.13 -8.73
N GLY A 105 -2.19 -15.98 -8.98
CA GLY A 105 -1.99 -15.21 -10.20
C GLY A 105 -0.54 -14.78 -10.39
N VAL A 106 0.07 -14.16 -9.38
CA VAL A 106 1.48 -13.73 -9.41
C VAL A 106 2.40 -14.93 -9.69
N TYR A 107 2.23 -16.05 -8.98
CA TYR A 107 3.00 -17.27 -9.19
C TYR A 107 2.83 -17.85 -10.60
N ALA A 108 1.61 -17.84 -11.13
CA ALA A 108 1.34 -18.27 -12.49
C ALA A 108 2.08 -17.38 -13.51
N LEU A 109 2.08 -16.05 -13.32
CA LEU A 109 2.84 -15.14 -14.18
C LEU A 109 4.36 -15.30 -14.06
N VAL A 110 4.90 -15.60 -12.88
CA VAL A 110 6.32 -15.96 -12.71
C VAL A 110 6.65 -17.19 -13.55
N PHE A 111 5.83 -18.24 -13.44
CA PHE A 111 6.00 -19.46 -14.23
C PHE A 111 5.93 -19.19 -15.73
N PHE A 112 4.91 -18.45 -16.20
CA PHE A 112 4.74 -18.14 -17.61
C PHE A 112 5.86 -17.25 -18.15
N THR A 113 6.35 -16.29 -17.36
CA THR A 113 7.50 -15.45 -17.74
C THR A 113 8.76 -16.30 -17.93
N GLY A 114 9.02 -17.25 -17.01
CA GLY A 114 10.11 -18.21 -17.16
C GLY A 114 9.95 -19.10 -18.41
N CYS A 115 8.71 -19.53 -18.70
CA CYS A 115 8.40 -20.28 -19.92
C CYS A 115 8.67 -19.49 -21.20
N LEU A 116 8.30 -18.21 -21.24
CA LEU A 116 8.57 -17.33 -22.38
C LEU A 116 10.08 -17.19 -22.63
N LEU A 117 10.86 -17.04 -21.56
CA LEU A 117 12.31 -16.86 -21.64
C LEU A 117 13.02 -18.09 -22.21
N ARG A 118 12.86 -19.28 -21.59
CA ARG A 118 13.64 -20.48 -21.94
C ARG A 118 12.93 -21.82 -21.83
N GLY A 119 11.62 -21.81 -21.57
CA GLY A 119 10.78 -23.02 -21.58
C GLY A 119 10.33 -23.49 -20.19
N TYR A 120 9.69 -24.65 -20.16
CA TYR A 120 8.94 -25.16 -18.99
C TYR A 120 9.75 -25.19 -17.70
N TRP A 121 10.96 -25.78 -17.72
CA TRP A 121 11.79 -25.92 -16.53
C TRP A 121 12.30 -24.60 -15.98
N THR A 122 12.57 -23.62 -16.85
CA THR A 122 12.86 -22.25 -16.40
C THR A 122 11.69 -21.67 -15.65
N GLY A 123 10.46 -21.90 -16.12
CA GLY A 123 9.24 -21.55 -15.39
C GLY A 123 9.14 -22.23 -14.01
N ILE A 124 9.39 -23.55 -13.93
CA ILE A 124 9.34 -24.29 -12.66
C ILE A 124 10.38 -23.78 -11.66
N VAL A 125 11.64 -23.61 -12.09
CA VAL A 125 12.70 -23.13 -11.21
C VAL A 125 12.43 -21.69 -10.76
N ALA A 126 11.93 -20.83 -11.65
CA ALA A 126 11.53 -19.47 -11.31
C ALA A 126 10.40 -19.46 -10.26
N LEU A 127 9.38 -20.29 -10.44
CA LEU A 127 8.27 -20.44 -9.50
C LEU A 127 8.75 -20.95 -8.13
N LEU A 128 9.61 -21.98 -8.11
CA LEU A 128 10.19 -22.51 -6.88
C LEU A 128 11.00 -21.43 -6.14
N ALA A 129 11.85 -20.69 -6.85
CA ALA A 129 12.61 -19.59 -6.25
C ALA A 129 11.69 -18.48 -5.74
N ALA A 130 10.68 -18.05 -6.50
CA ALA A 130 9.71 -17.07 -6.03
C ALA A 130 8.94 -17.54 -4.78
N GLY A 131 8.54 -18.82 -4.72
CA GLY A 131 7.82 -19.38 -3.57
C GLY A 131 8.68 -19.59 -2.32
N LEU A 132 9.98 -19.85 -2.49
CA LEU A 132 10.92 -20.01 -1.37
C LEU A 132 11.38 -18.68 -0.79
N PHE A 133 11.67 -17.69 -1.64
CA PHE A 133 12.23 -16.41 -1.23
C PHE A 133 11.20 -15.27 -1.15
N GLY A 134 10.01 -15.41 -1.75
CA GLY A 134 8.90 -14.46 -1.63
C GLY A 134 8.17 -14.51 -0.28
N ARG A 135 8.65 -15.35 0.65
CA ARG A 135 8.09 -15.45 2.01
C ARG A 135 8.48 -14.22 2.82
N GLY A 136 7.52 -13.37 3.16
CA GLY A 136 7.77 -12.19 3.99
C GLY A 136 6.51 -11.59 4.59
N ARG A 137 6.64 -10.88 5.72
CA ARG A 137 5.55 -10.15 6.41
C ARG A 137 5.06 -8.90 5.67
N GLU A 138 5.61 -8.63 4.49
CA GLU A 138 5.39 -7.40 3.71
C GLU A 138 4.33 -7.61 2.61
N LEU A 139 3.49 -8.63 2.81
CA LEU A 139 2.45 -9.08 1.91
C LEU A 139 1.26 -8.11 1.93
N LEU A 140 1.42 -7.02 1.19
CA LEU A 140 0.38 -6.02 0.99
C LEU A 140 -0.38 -6.30 -0.32
N TYR A 141 -1.70 -6.18 -0.33
CA TYR A 141 -2.50 -6.46 -1.54
C TYR A 141 -2.08 -5.59 -2.71
N GLU A 142 -1.89 -4.30 -2.44
CA GLU A 142 -1.45 -3.35 -3.42
C GLU A 142 -0.09 -3.76 -4.04
N GLN A 143 0.85 -4.25 -3.21
CA GLN A 143 2.15 -4.71 -3.69
C GLN A 143 2.04 -5.96 -4.56
N ALA A 144 1.12 -6.87 -4.22
CA ALA A 144 0.86 -8.06 -5.03
C ALA A 144 0.16 -7.70 -6.36
N ILE A 145 -0.79 -6.76 -6.37
CA ILE A 145 -1.39 -6.21 -7.60
C ILE A 145 -0.32 -5.51 -8.44
N TYR A 146 0.54 -4.69 -7.82
CA TYR A 146 1.63 -4.02 -8.52
C TYR A 146 2.62 -5.03 -9.11
N THR A 147 2.99 -6.06 -8.33
CA THR A 147 3.85 -7.17 -8.79
C THR A 147 3.24 -7.92 -9.97
N TRP A 148 1.94 -8.17 -9.95
CA TRP A 148 1.19 -8.77 -11.06
C TRP A 148 1.36 -7.94 -12.35
N PHE A 149 1.15 -6.62 -12.29
CA PHE A 149 1.35 -5.76 -13.46
C PHE A 149 2.81 -5.67 -13.90
N LEU A 150 3.77 -5.64 -12.97
CA LEU A 150 5.19 -5.64 -13.32
C LEU A 150 5.61 -6.93 -14.05
N LEU A 151 5.07 -8.08 -13.65
CA LEU A 151 5.27 -9.35 -14.37
C LEU A 151 4.61 -9.35 -15.75
N LEU A 152 3.41 -8.76 -15.89
CA LEU A 152 2.79 -8.55 -17.21
C LEU A 152 3.65 -7.65 -18.10
N VAL A 153 4.17 -6.53 -17.56
CA VAL A 153 5.08 -5.64 -18.28
C VAL A 153 6.32 -6.41 -18.75
N LEU A 154 6.96 -7.19 -17.87
CA LEU A 154 8.12 -8.01 -18.24
C LEU A 154 7.79 -9.03 -19.33
N ALA A 155 6.68 -9.75 -19.20
CA ALA A 155 6.24 -10.75 -20.17
C ALA A 155 5.87 -10.14 -21.54
N LEU A 156 5.24 -8.96 -21.56
CA LEU A 156 4.89 -8.27 -22.79
C LEU A 156 6.09 -7.62 -23.47
N LEU A 157 7.07 -7.12 -22.69
CA LEU A 157 8.36 -6.71 -23.24
C LEU A 157 9.08 -7.87 -23.93
N LEU A 158 8.99 -9.10 -23.39
CA LEU A 158 9.51 -10.30 -24.05
C LEU A 158 8.79 -10.56 -25.38
N LEU A 159 7.46 -10.53 -25.40
CA LEU A 159 6.68 -10.73 -26.63
C LEU A 159 6.91 -9.61 -27.67
N GLN A 160 7.05 -8.36 -27.22
CA GLN A 160 7.36 -7.21 -28.08
C GLN A 160 8.77 -7.28 -28.66
N ARG A 161 9.73 -7.78 -27.88
CA ARG A 161 11.10 -8.02 -28.37
C ARG A 161 11.11 -9.08 -29.47
N GLU A 162 10.38 -10.17 -29.27
CA GLU A 162 10.27 -11.25 -30.26
C GLU A 162 9.54 -10.81 -31.53
N GLN A 163 8.47 -10.04 -31.36
CA GLN A 163 7.60 -9.58 -32.43
C GLN A 163 7.43 -8.06 -32.30
N LYS A 164 8.21 -7.32 -33.08
CA LYS A 164 8.25 -5.84 -33.13
C LYS A 164 7.01 -5.25 -33.81
N THR A 165 5.83 -5.67 -33.40
CA THR A 165 4.55 -5.25 -33.99
C THR A 165 3.95 -4.07 -33.24
N LEU A 166 3.10 -3.29 -33.91
CA LEU A 166 2.32 -2.23 -33.27
C LEU A 166 1.40 -2.77 -32.18
N LYS A 167 0.82 -3.97 -32.38
CA LYS A 167 0.00 -4.66 -31.40
C LYS A 167 0.77 -4.87 -30.10
N ASN A 168 1.96 -5.46 -30.15
CA ASN A 168 2.72 -5.72 -28.92
C ASN A 168 3.21 -4.42 -28.26
N SER A 169 3.55 -3.39 -29.05
CA SER A 169 3.81 -2.04 -28.52
C SER A 169 2.61 -1.45 -27.77
N LEU A 170 1.40 -1.56 -28.32
CA LEU A 170 0.17 -1.14 -27.66
C LEU A 170 -0.04 -1.91 -26.35
N LEU A 171 0.05 -3.23 -26.38
CA LEU A 171 -0.16 -4.08 -25.21
C LEU A 171 0.87 -3.81 -24.10
N THR A 172 2.15 -3.62 -24.45
CA THR A 172 3.18 -3.20 -23.50
C THR A 172 2.84 -1.84 -22.89
N GLY A 173 2.47 -0.85 -23.72
CA GLY A 173 2.07 0.47 -23.26
C GLY A 173 0.90 0.42 -22.29
N LEU A 174 -0.15 -0.35 -22.61
CA LEU A 174 -1.31 -0.57 -21.73
C LEU A 174 -0.92 -1.23 -20.41
N ALA A 175 0.00 -2.22 -20.42
CA ALA A 175 0.45 -2.86 -19.19
C ALA A 175 1.26 -1.92 -18.30
N ILE A 176 2.13 -1.08 -18.87
CA ILE A 176 2.85 -0.05 -18.11
C ILE A 176 1.84 0.97 -17.56
N GLY A 177 0.94 1.49 -18.39
CA GLY A 177 -0.09 2.44 -17.95
C GLY A 177 -0.98 1.87 -16.84
N SER A 178 -1.39 0.61 -16.95
CA SER A 178 -2.15 -0.09 -15.90
C SER A 178 -1.37 -0.20 -14.60
N SER A 179 -0.06 -0.45 -14.67
CA SER A 179 0.79 -0.46 -13.47
C SER A 179 0.87 0.92 -12.79
N LEU A 180 0.79 2.02 -13.56
CA LEU A 180 0.82 3.38 -13.05
C LEU A 180 -0.42 3.73 -12.23
N LEU A 181 -1.56 3.14 -12.57
CA LEU A 181 -2.81 3.26 -11.80
C LEU A 181 -2.78 2.52 -10.46
N VAL A 182 -1.77 1.67 -10.25
CA VAL A 182 -1.48 1.06 -8.96
C VAL A 182 -0.42 1.89 -8.25
N ARG A 183 0.70 2.16 -8.92
CA ARG A 183 1.81 2.97 -8.39
C ARG A 183 2.57 3.69 -9.49
N THR A 184 2.96 4.92 -9.21
CA THR A 184 3.65 5.83 -10.13
C THR A 184 5.16 5.58 -10.43
N PRO A 185 5.92 4.68 -9.76
CA PRO A 185 7.36 4.54 -10.02
C PRO A 185 7.74 4.20 -11.46
N LEU A 186 6.89 3.54 -12.25
CA LEU A 186 7.18 3.22 -13.66
C LEU A 186 7.02 4.40 -14.63
N PHE A 187 6.73 5.62 -14.16
CA PHE A 187 6.40 6.72 -15.05
C PHE A 187 7.51 7.00 -16.08
N LEU A 188 8.77 7.04 -15.64
CA LEU A 188 9.92 7.25 -16.54
C LEU A 188 10.40 5.94 -17.20
N PHE A 189 9.80 4.80 -16.89
CA PHE A 189 10.23 3.52 -17.44
C PHE A 189 9.80 3.37 -18.91
N ALA A 190 8.62 3.83 -19.30
CA ALA A 190 8.15 3.71 -20.69
C ALA A 190 9.13 4.30 -21.73
N PRO A 191 9.60 5.56 -21.62
CA PRO A 191 10.59 6.10 -22.55
C PRO A 191 11.94 5.37 -22.47
N LEU A 192 12.35 4.93 -21.28
CA LEU A 192 13.58 4.15 -21.09
C LEU A 192 13.49 2.78 -21.79
N ALA A 193 12.35 2.09 -21.68
CA ALA A 193 12.10 0.82 -22.33
C ALA A 193 12.13 0.97 -23.86
N ILE A 194 11.54 2.04 -24.42
CA ILE A 194 11.64 2.34 -25.86
C ILE A 194 13.09 2.55 -26.28
N PHE A 195 13.86 3.29 -25.50
CA PHE A 195 15.29 3.51 -25.77
C PHE A 195 16.07 2.20 -25.82
N PHE A 196 15.85 1.28 -24.87
CA PHE A 196 16.54 -0.01 -24.82
C PHE A 196 16.02 -1.05 -25.82
N VAL A 197 14.72 -1.05 -26.16
CA VAL A 197 14.18 -1.87 -27.26
C VAL A 197 14.84 -1.46 -28.57
N GLY A 198 15.11 -0.16 -28.71
CA GLY A 198 15.82 0.41 -29.85
C GLY A 198 15.07 0.26 -31.17
N LYS A 199 15.68 0.84 -32.21
CA LYS A 199 15.29 0.59 -33.60
C LYS A 199 15.71 -0.83 -33.95
N GLY A 200 14.77 -1.67 -34.40
CA GLY A 200 15.12 -3.02 -34.80
C GLY A 200 16.05 -3.07 -36.00
N GLU A 201 16.83 -4.16 -36.12
CA GLU A 201 17.57 -4.44 -37.35
C GLU A 201 16.62 -4.43 -38.55
N GLY A 202 16.95 -3.63 -39.57
CA GLY A 202 16.11 -3.46 -40.77
C GLY A 202 14.84 -2.63 -40.58
N GLU A 203 14.50 -2.17 -39.37
CA GLU A 203 13.33 -1.33 -39.16
C GLU A 203 13.57 0.10 -39.68
N GLY A 204 12.59 0.71 -40.35
CA GLY A 204 12.67 2.13 -40.73
C GLY A 204 12.45 3.07 -39.54
N PRO A 205 13.01 4.31 -39.55
CA PRO A 205 12.82 5.27 -38.45
C PRO A 205 11.34 5.62 -38.19
N ALA A 206 10.53 5.70 -39.25
CA ALA A 206 9.10 5.98 -39.13
C ALA A 206 8.32 4.85 -38.43
N ALA A 207 8.65 3.58 -38.72
CA ALA A 207 8.03 2.43 -38.07
C ALA A 207 8.38 2.39 -36.58
N PHE A 208 9.65 2.63 -36.23
CA PHE A 208 10.10 2.75 -34.85
C PHE A 208 9.37 3.89 -34.11
N LEU A 209 9.32 5.08 -34.71
CA LEU A 209 8.64 6.24 -34.13
C LEU A 209 7.16 5.95 -33.87
N ARG A 210 6.47 5.32 -34.84
CA ARG A 210 5.05 4.95 -34.68
C ARG A 210 4.86 3.97 -33.52
N ARG A 211 5.71 2.95 -33.39
CA ARG A 211 5.67 2.00 -32.27
C ARG A 211 5.94 2.67 -30.92
N ALA A 212 6.93 3.57 -30.87
CA ALA A 212 7.25 4.36 -29.69
C ALA A 212 6.07 5.24 -29.26
N LEU A 213 5.49 6.00 -30.19
CA LEU A 213 4.33 6.87 -29.95
C LEU A 213 3.12 6.08 -29.47
N VAL A 214 2.80 4.93 -30.09
CA VAL A 214 1.70 4.07 -29.65
C VAL A 214 1.94 3.55 -28.23
N THR A 215 3.17 3.14 -27.91
CA THR A 215 3.51 2.65 -26.56
C THR A 215 3.35 3.76 -25.52
N LEU A 216 3.88 4.97 -25.78
CA LEU A 216 3.78 6.12 -24.87
C LEU A 216 2.34 6.62 -24.71
N ALA A 217 1.61 6.74 -25.82
CA ALA A 217 0.21 7.17 -25.81
C ALA A 217 -0.64 6.19 -25.00
N ALA A 218 -0.50 4.88 -25.23
CA ALA A 218 -1.24 3.88 -24.48
C ALA A 218 -0.88 3.85 -22.99
N CYS A 219 0.39 4.09 -22.65
CA CYS A 219 0.86 4.17 -21.27
C CYS A 219 0.26 5.37 -20.53
N TYR A 220 0.35 6.57 -21.10
CA TYR A 220 -0.04 7.80 -20.39
C TYR A 220 -1.51 8.18 -20.56
N ALA A 221 -2.21 7.68 -21.58
CA ALA A 221 -3.65 7.94 -21.75
C ALA A 221 -4.47 7.43 -20.56
N LEU A 222 -4.04 6.33 -19.93
CA LEU A 222 -4.69 5.81 -18.73
C LEU A 222 -4.55 6.76 -17.52
N LEU A 223 -3.56 7.66 -17.49
CA LEU A 223 -3.48 8.64 -16.39
C LEU A 223 -4.43 9.83 -16.55
N LEU A 224 -5.10 9.98 -17.70
CA LEU A 224 -5.96 11.15 -17.96
C LEU A 224 -7.19 11.22 -17.05
N PRO A 225 -7.96 10.14 -16.82
CA PRO A 225 -9.07 10.19 -15.87
C PRO A 225 -8.62 10.52 -14.45
N TRP A 226 -7.48 9.99 -14.03
CA TRP A 226 -6.88 10.32 -12.74
C TRP A 226 -6.53 11.80 -12.64
N GLY A 227 -5.92 12.37 -13.69
CA GLY A 227 -5.63 13.79 -13.76
C GLY A 227 -6.90 14.65 -13.70
N TYR A 228 -7.98 14.23 -14.37
CA TYR A 228 -9.29 14.88 -14.29
C TYR A 228 -9.87 14.84 -12.88
N LEU A 229 -9.84 13.69 -12.21
CA LEU A 229 -10.26 13.57 -10.82
C LEU A 229 -9.46 14.49 -9.90
N ASN A 230 -8.14 14.56 -10.06
CA ASN A 230 -7.30 15.46 -9.28
C ASN A 230 -7.67 16.93 -9.50
N HIS A 231 -7.97 17.32 -10.74
CA HIS A 231 -8.44 18.67 -11.04
C HIS A 231 -9.77 18.97 -10.33
N TYR A 232 -10.70 18.02 -10.31
CA TYR A 232 -11.94 18.16 -9.56
C TYR A 232 -11.70 18.25 -8.04
N ALA A 233 -10.89 17.36 -7.47
CA ALA A 233 -10.71 17.23 -6.02
C ALA A 233 -9.83 18.35 -5.42
N MET A 234 -8.82 18.82 -6.15
CA MET A 234 -7.80 19.76 -5.66
C MET A 234 -7.73 21.08 -6.44
N GLY A 235 -8.52 21.24 -7.51
CA GLY A 235 -8.42 22.38 -8.41
C GLY A 235 -7.24 22.32 -9.40
N GLU A 236 -6.40 21.27 -9.34
CA GLU A 236 -5.18 21.15 -10.13
C GLU A 236 -5.08 19.80 -10.86
N PHE A 237 -4.75 19.83 -12.15
CA PHE A 237 -4.51 18.61 -12.92
C PHE A 237 -3.15 18.01 -12.53
N ARG A 238 -3.18 16.85 -11.86
CA ARG A 238 -1.97 16.14 -11.38
C ARG A 238 -2.05 14.67 -11.77
N LEU A 239 -0.95 14.14 -12.31
CA LEU A 239 -0.86 12.74 -12.75
C LEU A 239 -0.35 11.77 -11.67
N PHE A 240 0.09 12.29 -10.51
CA PHE A 240 0.78 11.51 -9.48
C PHE A 240 0.21 11.74 -8.08
N ASP A 241 0.36 10.71 -7.24
CA ASP A 241 0.15 10.77 -5.80
C ASP A 241 1.30 11.52 -5.10
N GLN A 242 1.14 12.83 -4.86
CA GLN A 242 2.22 13.63 -4.27
C GLN A 242 2.39 13.41 -2.76
N GLN A 243 1.31 13.13 -2.04
CA GLN A 243 1.34 13.12 -0.57
C GLN A 243 1.88 11.82 0.01
N ARG A 244 1.60 10.68 -0.64
CA ARG A 244 1.97 9.37 -0.11
C ARG A 244 3.47 9.16 -0.01
N SER A 245 4.21 9.64 -1.02
CA SER A 245 5.67 9.53 -1.08
C SER A 245 6.39 10.69 -0.38
N ALA A 246 5.67 11.75 -0.01
CA ALA A 246 6.25 12.99 0.52
C ALA A 246 7.20 12.75 1.70
N ASN A 247 6.79 11.94 2.69
CA ASN A 247 7.64 11.67 3.86
C ASN A 247 8.95 10.98 3.47
N ASN A 248 8.90 10.01 2.55
CA ASN A 248 10.10 9.29 2.10
C ASN A 248 10.99 10.15 1.21
N VAL A 249 10.41 11.08 0.45
CA VAL A 249 11.14 12.10 -0.30
C VAL A 249 11.84 13.07 0.67
N ILE A 250 11.14 13.58 1.69
CA ILE A 250 11.68 14.55 2.66
C ILE A 250 12.77 13.91 3.54
N ILE A 251 12.52 12.72 4.10
CA ILE A 251 13.52 11.95 4.85
C ILE A 251 14.70 11.59 3.95
N GLY A 252 14.41 11.23 2.70
CA GLY A 252 15.41 10.99 1.67
C GLY A 252 16.31 12.19 1.43
N ALA A 253 15.73 13.40 1.40
CA ALA A 253 16.44 14.66 1.25
C ALA A 253 17.31 15.00 2.46
N MET A 254 16.84 14.70 3.68
CA MET A 254 17.59 14.90 4.92
C MET A 254 18.75 13.90 5.11
N GLY A 255 18.90 12.93 4.20
CA GLY A 255 19.97 11.93 4.23
C GLY A 255 19.63 10.65 5.00
N GLY A 256 18.38 10.46 5.41
CA GLY A 256 17.94 9.24 6.09
C GLY A 256 18.05 8.03 5.16
N ILE A 257 18.57 6.91 5.64
CA ILE A 257 18.65 5.68 4.85
C ILE A 257 17.30 4.98 4.83
N TYR A 258 16.64 4.89 5.98
CA TYR A 258 15.34 4.24 6.13
C TYR A 258 14.22 5.25 6.36
N SER A 259 13.00 4.89 5.95
CA SER A 259 11.79 5.61 6.36
C SER A 259 11.68 5.59 7.88
N ALA A 260 11.24 6.68 8.49
CA ALA A 260 11.05 6.76 9.93
C ALA A 260 9.70 7.41 10.26
N TYR A 261 9.12 6.99 11.39
CA TYR A 261 7.88 7.57 11.92
C TYR A 261 8.12 8.94 12.53
N GLY A 262 7.11 9.81 12.42
CA GLY A 262 7.08 11.16 12.95
C GLY A 262 6.80 12.20 11.87
N ASN A 263 6.96 13.48 12.23
CA ASN A 263 6.62 14.59 11.35
C ASN A 263 7.85 15.05 10.54
N SER A 264 8.07 14.43 9.39
CA SER A 264 9.18 14.78 8.50
C SER A 264 9.08 16.21 7.94
N TRP A 265 7.87 16.74 7.79
CA TRP A 265 7.65 18.11 7.32
C TRP A 265 8.20 19.13 8.30
N LYS A 266 7.78 19.04 9.56
CA LYS A 266 8.31 19.89 10.64
C LYS A 266 9.82 19.72 10.80
N ALA A 267 10.32 18.48 10.69
CA ALA A 267 11.75 18.23 10.78
C ALA A 267 12.57 18.91 9.67
N ALA A 268 12.00 19.00 8.46
CA ALA A 268 12.59 19.71 7.34
C ALA A 268 12.34 21.23 7.35
N GLY A 269 11.57 21.74 8.32
CA GLY A 269 11.13 23.14 8.35
C GLY A 269 10.11 23.48 7.25
N LEU A 270 9.33 22.49 6.81
CA LEU A 270 8.33 22.62 5.76
C LEU A 270 6.90 22.63 6.33
N THR A 271 6.01 23.23 5.57
CA THR A 271 4.56 23.14 5.70
C THR A 271 4.00 22.24 4.60
N TYR A 272 2.78 21.72 4.76
CA TYR A 272 2.14 20.85 3.77
C TYR A 272 1.81 21.51 2.42
N LYS A 273 1.97 22.83 2.33
CA LYS A 273 1.86 23.59 1.07
C LYS A 273 3.15 23.56 0.26
N ASP A 274 4.27 23.24 0.91
CA ASP A 274 5.56 23.17 0.25
C ASP A 274 5.68 21.91 -0.62
N SER A 275 6.46 21.99 -1.69
CA SER A 275 6.69 20.84 -2.58
C SER A 275 7.78 19.92 -2.03
N PRO A 276 7.47 18.64 -1.69
CA PRO A 276 8.49 17.67 -1.23
C PRO A 276 9.59 17.45 -2.28
N SER A 277 9.21 17.36 -3.55
CA SER A 277 10.16 17.22 -4.66
C SER A 277 11.01 18.48 -4.84
N GLY A 278 10.43 19.67 -4.66
CA GLY A 278 11.19 20.93 -4.70
C GLY A 278 12.22 21.01 -3.58
N TYR A 279 11.84 20.62 -2.36
CA TYR A 279 12.75 20.51 -1.22
C TYR A 279 13.88 19.50 -1.49
N TYR A 280 13.55 18.32 -2.00
CA TYR A 280 14.53 17.30 -2.34
C TYR A 280 15.58 17.81 -3.36
N LEU A 281 15.13 18.43 -4.44
CA LEU A 281 16.04 18.99 -5.45
C LEU A 281 16.92 20.10 -4.88
N LYS A 282 16.37 20.98 -4.03
CA LYS A 282 17.13 22.03 -3.34
C LYS A 282 18.25 21.44 -2.48
N GLU A 283 17.98 20.40 -1.70
CA GLU A 283 18.99 19.75 -0.86
C GLU A 283 20.04 19.00 -1.70
N VAL A 284 19.62 18.31 -2.78
CA VAL A 284 20.55 17.66 -3.72
C VAL A 284 21.52 18.66 -4.35
N VAL A 285 21.03 19.80 -4.81
CA VAL A 285 21.88 20.86 -5.40
C VAL A 285 22.80 21.48 -4.34
N ARG A 286 22.31 21.66 -3.11
CA ARG A 286 23.09 22.23 -2.00
C ARG A 286 24.23 21.30 -1.57
N ARG A 287 24.04 19.97 -1.62
CA ARG A 287 25.01 18.99 -1.09
C ARG A 287 25.14 17.75 -1.99
N PRO A 288 25.55 17.87 -3.27
CA PRO A 288 25.45 16.79 -4.26
C PRO A 288 26.24 15.53 -3.87
N VAL A 289 27.46 15.70 -3.33
CA VAL A 289 28.30 14.57 -2.89
C VAL A 289 27.67 13.82 -1.71
N PHE A 290 27.07 14.54 -0.76
CA PHE A 290 26.37 13.93 0.38
C PHE A 290 25.21 13.06 -0.09
N HIS A 291 24.42 13.53 -1.04
CA HIS A 291 23.31 12.76 -1.60
C HIS A 291 23.80 11.55 -2.40
N ALA A 292 24.85 11.70 -3.22
CA ALA A 292 25.43 10.57 -3.94
C ALA A 292 25.89 9.46 -2.98
N VAL A 293 26.61 9.81 -1.91
CA VAL A 293 27.04 8.85 -0.87
C VAL A 293 25.84 8.21 -0.17
N THR A 294 24.80 8.98 0.12
CA THR A 294 23.58 8.47 0.77
C THR A 294 22.84 7.48 -0.14
N VAL A 295 22.72 7.77 -1.43
CA VAL A 295 22.16 6.85 -2.44
C VAL A 295 22.98 5.57 -2.51
N LEU A 296 24.31 5.65 -2.52
CA LEU A 296 25.17 4.46 -2.50
C LEU A 296 24.97 3.61 -1.23
N ARG A 297 24.84 4.25 -0.07
CA ARG A 297 24.49 3.54 1.18
C ARG A 297 23.14 2.86 1.06
N ARG A 298 22.13 3.52 0.50
CA ARG A 298 20.81 2.91 0.29
C ARG A 298 20.89 1.72 -0.68
N LEU A 299 21.61 1.83 -1.78
CA LEU A 299 21.85 0.70 -2.70
C LEU A 299 22.50 -0.50 -1.98
N TRP A 300 23.44 -0.23 -1.07
CA TRP A 300 24.02 -1.26 -0.21
C TRP A 300 22.98 -1.92 0.71
N HIS A 301 22.08 -1.16 1.32
CA HIS A 301 21.00 -1.73 2.15
C HIS A 301 19.95 -2.49 1.34
N ILE A 302 19.64 -2.05 0.12
CA ILE A 302 18.77 -2.78 -0.80
C ILE A 302 19.38 -4.16 -1.13
N PHE A 303 20.70 -4.23 -1.35
CA PHE A 303 21.41 -5.50 -1.53
C PHE A 303 21.18 -6.44 -0.32
N TRP A 304 21.23 -5.90 0.90
CA TRP A 304 21.02 -6.67 2.13
C TRP A 304 19.59 -7.16 2.34
N PHE A 305 18.59 -6.58 1.68
CA PHE A 305 17.24 -7.13 1.74
C PHE A 305 17.15 -8.51 1.09
N TYR A 306 17.91 -8.75 0.01
CA TYR A 306 17.88 -9.98 -0.77
C TYR A 306 19.26 -10.39 -1.30
N PRO A 307 20.26 -10.63 -0.45
CA PRO A 307 21.66 -10.74 -0.86
C PRO A 307 21.88 -11.86 -1.89
N VAL A 308 21.20 -13.00 -1.71
CA VAL A 308 21.27 -14.14 -2.65
C VAL A 308 20.76 -13.73 -4.04
N PHE A 309 19.60 -13.07 -4.12
CA PHE A 309 19.06 -12.63 -5.41
C PHE A 309 19.96 -11.61 -6.09
N PHE A 310 20.55 -10.68 -5.35
CA PHE A 310 21.44 -9.68 -5.92
C PHE A 310 22.76 -10.29 -6.42
N ILE A 311 23.37 -11.21 -5.67
CA ILE A 311 24.57 -11.93 -6.12
C ILE A 311 24.26 -12.70 -7.41
N LEU A 312 23.14 -13.43 -7.43
CA LEU A 312 22.71 -14.19 -8.62
C LEU A 312 22.34 -13.28 -9.79
N LEU A 313 21.75 -12.11 -9.53
CA LEU A 313 21.45 -11.09 -10.54
C LEU A 313 22.74 -10.55 -11.16
N LEU A 314 23.73 -10.17 -10.35
CA LEU A 314 25.03 -9.69 -10.83
C LEU A 314 25.74 -10.76 -11.67
N ALA A 315 25.73 -12.01 -11.20
CA ALA A 315 26.27 -13.14 -11.95
C ALA A 315 25.49 -13.38 -13.27
N ALA A 316 24.17 -13.23 -13.24
CA ALA A 316 23.32 -13.35 -14.43
C ALA A 316 23.60 -12.24 -15.45
N ILE A 317 23.78 -11.00 -15.00
CA ILE A 317 24.16 -9.85 -15.84
C ILE A 317 25.55 -10.09 -16.44
N ALA A 318 26.55 -10.46 -15.64
CA ALA A 318 27.92 -10.71 -16.09
C ALA A 318 28.01 -11.84 -17.13
N ARG A 319 27.18 -12.88 -16.97
CA ARG A 319 27.07 -14.00 -17.93
C ARG A 319 26.28 -13.62 -19.18
N SER A 320 25.39 -12.64 -19.10
CA SER A 320 24.52 -12.19 -20.20
C SER A 320 25.21 -11.15 -21.08
N ARG A 321 26.19 -11.58 -21.88
CA ARG A 321 26.95 -10.68 -22.78
C ARG A 321 26.16 -10.19 -24.01
N GLU A 322 24.96 -10.72 -24.25
CA GLU A 322 24.12 -10.32 -25.37
C GLU A 322 23.43 -8.98 -25.05
N LYS A 323 23.63 -7.94 -25.89
CA LYS A 323 22.98 -6.62 -25.77
C LYS A 323 21.46 -6.73 -25.55
N ASP A 324 20.90 -7.70 -26.25
CA ASP A 324 19.52 -8.16 -26.21
C ASP A 324 18.97 -8.52 -24.81
N LYS A 325 19.82 -8.94 -23.87
CA LYS A 325 19.42 -9.28 -22.49
C LYS A 325 19.43 -8.07 -21.57
N ALA A 326 20.10 -6.97 -21.93
CA ALA A 326 20.14 -5.75 -21.12
C ALA A 326 18.74 -5.15 -20.89
N LEU A 327 17.87 -5.21 -21.92
CA LEU A 327 16.47 -4.80 -21.81
C LEU A 327 15.70 -5.57 -20.73
N LEU A 328 16.01 -6.86 -20.54
CA LEU A 328 15.27 -7.68 -19.57
C LEU A 328 15.63 -7.35 -18.13
N PHE A 329 16.90 -6.99 -17.90
CA PHE A 329 17.36 -6.53 -16.60
C PHE A 329 17.05 -5.05 -16.33
N CYS A 330 16.65 -4.28 -17.35
CA CYS A 330 16.38 -2.85 -17.17
C CYS A 330 15.21 -2.59 -16.21
N LEU A 331 14.16 -3.42 -16.20
CA LEU A 331 13.01 -3.25 -15.31
C LEU A 331 13.38 -3.39 -13.81
N PRO A 332 13.98 -4.50 -13.34
CA PRO A 332 14.37 -4.61 -11.93
C PRO A 332 15.44 -3.58 -11.55
N VAL A 333 16.42 -3.30 -12.42
CA VAL A 333 17.43 -2.26 -12.16
C VAL A 333 16.78 -0.90 -12.04
N TYR A 334 15.84 -0.56 -12.92
CA TYR A 334 15.08 0.69 -12.86
C TYR A 334 14.31 0.80 -11.54
N LEU A 335 13.61 -0.26 -11.10
CA LEU A 335 12.90 -0.27 -9.83
C LEU A 335 13.84 -0.02 -8.64
N ILE A 336 15.05 -0.58 -8.66
CA ILE A 336 16.06 -0.31 -7.62
C ILE A 336 16.49 1.16 -7.67
N LEU A 337 16.83 1.64 -8.86
CA LEU A 337 17.37 2.99 -9.06
C LEU A 337 16.34 4.08 -8.78
N VAL A 338 15.06 3.90 -9.09
CA VAL A 338 14.02 4.91 -8.85
C VAL A 338 13.68 5.05 -7.36
N HIS A 339 13.82 3.99 -6.56
CA HIS A 339 13.57 4.02 -5.12
C HIS A 339 14.82 4.39 -4.30
N SER A 340 16.04 4.17 -4.82
CA SER A 340 17.28 4.50 -4.10
C SER A 340 17.48 5.99 -3.70
N PRO A 341 16.91 6.99 -4.38
CA PRO A 341 16.91 8.39 -3.96
C PRO A 341 15.99 8.66 -2.76
N LEU A 342 15.05 7.77 -2.47
CA LEU A 342 14.08 7.92 -1.39
C LEU A 342 14.55 7.22 -0.11
N ALA A 343 13.97 7.57 1.03
CA ALA A 343 14.13 6.77 2.24
C ALA A 343 13.59 5.35 1.99
N LEU A 344 14.35 4.33 2.42
CA LEU A 344 14.06 2.94 2.08
C LEU A 344 12.92 2.38 2.92
N GLU A 345 11.97 1.76 2.23
CA GLU A 345 11.00 0.82 2.79
C GLU A 345 11.17 -0.53 2.10
N LYS A 346 11.32 -1.60 2.88
CA LYS A 346 11.58 -2.94 2.32
C LYS A 346 10.46 -3.41 1.39
N ARG A 347 9.21 -3.04 1.70
CA ARG A 347 8.03 -3.35 0.87
C ARG A 347 8.11 -2.83 -0.56
N TYR A 348 8.89 -1.77 -0.84
CA TYR A 348 9.08 -1.26 -2.22
C TYR A 348 9.85 -2.24 -3.11
N PHE A 349 10.62 -3.14 -2.51
CA PHE A 349 11.42 -4.14 -3.20
C PHE A 349 10.74 -5.51 -3.21
N TYR A 350 9.55 -5.64 -2.63
CA TYR A 350 8.75 -6.86 -2.65
C TYR A 350 8.58 -7.43 -4.07
N PRO A 351 8.26 -6.64 -5.12
CA PRO A 351 8.12 -7.16 -6.48
C PRO A 351 9.39 -7.83 -7.03
N LEU A 352 10.58 -7.46 -6.55
CA LEU A 352 11.84 -8.05 -7.02
C LEU A 352 11.94 -9.55 -6.69
N THR A 353 11.30 -10.00 -5.60
CA THR A 353 11.27 -11.43 -5.23
C THR A 353 10.54 -12.29 -6.26
N TYR A 354 9.71 -11.69 -7.12
CA TYR A 354 8.98 -12.36 -8.20
C TYR A 354 9.53 -12.03 -9.59
N LEU A 355 10.05 -10.82 -9.80
CA LEU A 355 10.65 -10.40 -11.07
C LEU A 355 12.01 -11.03 -11.35
N LEU A 356 12.86 -11.17 -10.33
CA LEU A 356 14.23 -11.67 -10.50
C LEU A 356 14.31 -13.18 -10.79
N PRO A 357 13.55 -14.07 -10.15
CA PRO A 357 13.62 -15.51 -10.41
C PRO A 357 13.55 -15.94 -11.88
N PRO A 358 12.57 -15.48 -12.71
CA PRO A 358 12.52 -15.91 -14.11
C PRO A 358 13.74 -15.43 -14.90
N LEU A 359 14.23 -14.21 -14.64
CA LEU A 359 15.41 -13.65 -15.29
C LEU A 359 16.69 -14.41 -14.93
N ILE A 360 16.89 -14.69 -13.64
CA ILE A 360 18.05 -15.45 -13.14
C ILE A 360 18.01 -16.88 -13.69
N ALA A 361 16.87 -17.58 -13.57
CA ALA A 361 16.73 -18.95 -14.02
C ALA A 361 17.01 -19.09 -15.54
N ALA A 362 16.57 -18.12 -16.35
CA ALA A 362 16.82 -18.12 -17.78
C ALA A 362 18.31 -17.99 -18.16
N VAL A 363 19.15 -17.40 -17.31
CA VAL A 363 20.58 -17.26 -17.61
C VAL A 363 21.36 -18.53 -17.26
N PHE A 364 21.01 -19.17 -16.14
CA PHE A 364 21.74 -20.33 -15.63
C PHE A 364 21.23 -21.66 -16.20
N LEU A 365 19.98 -21.74 -16.66
CA LEU A 365 19.46 -22.96 -17.25
C LEU A 365 19.73 -23.01 -18.76
N PRO A 366 20.11 -24.20 -19.28
CA PRO A 366 20.24 -24.41 -20.72
C PRO A 366 18.87 -24.24 -21.40
N ARG A 367 18.86 -23.71 -22.62
CA ARG A 367 17.64 -23.62 -23.43
C ARG A 367 17.26 -25.04 -23.86
N ARG A 368 16.13 -25.56 -23.38
CA ARG A 368 15.63 -26.89 -23.75
C ARG A 368 14.17 -26.80 -24.24
N PRO A 369 13.95 -26.19 -25.41
CA PRO A 369 12.59 -25.96 -25.92
C PRO A 369 11.91 -27.28 -26.34
N GLU A 370 12.70 -28.31 -26.64
CA GLU A 370 12.24 -29.58 -27.20
C GLU A 370 11.50 -30.46 -26.18
N GLU A 371 11.80 -30.33 -24.89
CA GLU A 371 11.18 -31.19 -23.87
C GLU A 371 9.67 -30.89 -23.70
N PHE A 372 9.25 -29.64 -23.92
CA PHE A 372 7.83 -29.24 -23.88
C PHE A 372 7.55 -28.01 -24.77
N PRO A 373 7.46 -28.19 -26.11
CA PRO A 373 7.35 -27.08 -27.05
C PRO A 373 6.05 -26.28 -26.90
N GLU A 374 5.00 -26.89 -26.36
CA GLU A 374 3.70 -26.25 -26.11
C GLU A 374 3.72 -25.19 -24.99
N ALA A 375 4.72 -25.21 -24.08
CA ALA A 375 4.73 -24.30 -22.91
C ALA A 375 4.80 -22.82 -23.30
N ARG A 376 5.64 -22.49 -24.29
CA ARG A 376 5.85 -21.10 -24.72
C ARG A 376 4.60 -20.48 -25.37
N PRO A 377 3.94 -21.11 -26.37
CA PRO A 377 2.71 -20.56 -26.92
C PRO A 377 1.56 -20.54 -25.88
N LEU A 378 1.51 -21.52 -24.97
CA LEU A 378 0.57 -21.48 -23.84
C LEU A 378 0.83 -20.28 -22.93
N ALA A 379 2.08 -20.04 -22.56
CA ALA A 379 2.47 -18.90 -21.74
C ALA A 379 2.14 -17.56 -22.41
N ALA A 380 2.42 -17.42 -23.71
CA ALA A 380 2.05 -16.23 -24.47
C ALA A 380 0.53 -15.99 -24.44
N LYS A 381 -0.27 -17.03 -24.69
CA LYS A 381 -1.74 -16.96 -24.59
C LYS A 381 -2.18 -16.58 -23.17
N ALA A 382 -1.64 -17.21 -22.14
CA ALA A 382 -1.99 -16.94 -20.76
C ALA A 382 -1.67 -15.49 -20.35
N VAL A 383 -0.53 -14.95 -20.76
CA VAL A 383 -0.15 -13.55 -20.53
C VAL A 383 -1.12 -12.59 -21.23
N LEU A 384 -1.54 -12.89 -22.47
CA LEU A 384 -2.52 -12.09 -23.19
C LEU A 384 -3.91 -12.14 -22.52
N TRP A 385 -4.33 -13.30 -22.02
CA TRP A 385 -5.58 -13.44 -21.25
C TRP A 385 -5.52 -12.69 -19.93
N ALA A 386 -4.40 -12.81 -19.20
CA ALA A 386 -4.16 -12.10 -17.96
C ALA A 386 -4.19 -10.58 -18.16
N LEU A 387 -3.56 -10.07 -19.23
CA LEU A 387 -3.67 -8.68 -19.62
C LEU A 387 -5.11 -8.29 -19.97
N GLY A 388 -5.81 -9.09 -20.79
CA GLY A 388 -7.20 -8.80 -21.17
C GLY A 388 -8.12 -8.67 -19.97
N PHE A 389 -8.06 -9.63 -19.03
CA PHE A 389 -8.82 -9.60 -17.79
C PHE A 389 -8.47 -8.38 -16.93
N SER A 390 -7.17 -8.12 -16.73
CA SER A 390 -6.70 -6.98 -15.95
C SER A 390 -7.13 -5.66 -16.59
N PHE A 391 -7.09 -5.57 -17.91
CA PHE A 391 -7.45 -4.37 -18.65
C PHE A 391 -8.96 -4.11 -18.59
N CYS A 392 -9.80 -5.14 -18.60
CA CYS A 392 -11.24 -4.98 -18.33
C CYS A 392 -11.47 -4.38 -16.93
N ALA A 393 -10.74 -4.85 -15.91
CA ALA A 393 -10.81 -4.26 -14.57
C ALA A 393 -10.31 -2.80 -14.56
N VAL A 394 -9.24 -2.50 -15.29
CA VAL A 394 -8.70 -1.13 -15.43
C VAL A 394 -9.75 -0.22 -16.05
N LEU A 395 -10.37 -0.62 -17.16
CA LEU A 395 -11.41 0.19 -17.81
C LEU A 395 -12.63 0.42 -16.90
N ALA A 396 -13.00 -0.56 -16.08
CA ALA A 396 -14.07 -0.39 -15.09
C ALA A 396 -13.70 0.63 -14.00
N VAL A 397 -12.47 0.56 -13.48
CA VAL A 397 -11.92 1.54 -12.53
C VAL A 397 -11.87 2.93 -13.15
N GLU A 398 -11.35 3.06 -14.36
CA GLU A 398 -11.27 4.35 -15.08
C GLU A 398 -12.65 4.97 -15.30
N ALA A 399 -13.65 4.15 -15.68
CA ALA A 399 -15.02 4.61 -15.82
C ALA A 399 -15.60 5.13 -14.49
N LEU A 400 -15.29 4.47 -13.36
CA LEU A 400 -15.68 4.95 -12.04
C LEU A 400 -14.98 6.26 -11.66
N VAL A 401 -13.68 6.37 -11.93
CA VAL A 401 -12.89 7.58 -11.68
C VAL A 401 -13.41 8.76 -12.50
N LEU A 402 -13.69 8.57 -13.80
CA LEU A 402 -14.30 9.60 -14.66
C LEU A 402 -15.69 10.01 -14.18
N ALA A 403 -16.52 9.04 -13.76
CA ALA A 403 -17.87 9.31 -13.31
C ALA A 403 -17.94 9.90 -11.89
N TYR A 404 -16.87 9.78 -11.10
CA TYR A 404 -16.88 10.11 -9.67
C TYR A 404 -17.32 11.54 -9.37
N PRO A 405 -16.79 12.61 -10.02
CA PRO A 405 -17.21 13.99 -9.74
C PRO A 405 -18.73 14.18 -9.80
N GLY A 406 -19.35 13.76 -10.91
CA GLY A 406 -20.79 13.88 -11.08
C GLY A 406 -21.62 12.95 -10.17
N ARG A 407 -21.04 11.86 -9.66
CA ARG A 407 -21.70 11.00 -8.66
C ARG A 407 -21.61 11.61 -7.26
N ALA A 408 -20.43 12.11 -6.88
CA ALA A 408 -20.17 12.74 -5.60
C ALA A 408 -21.04 13.98 -5.39
N GLU A 409 -21.18 14.85 -6.40
CA GLU A 409 -22.05 16.03 -6.33
C GLU A 409 -23.53 15.66 -6.10
N ARG A 410 -24.02 14.63 -6.81
CA ARG A 410 -25.39 14.13 -6.67
C ARG A 410 -25.66 13.46 -5.32
N ALA A 411 -24.61 12.96 -4.66
CA ALA A 411 -24.70 12.32 -3.35
C ALA A 411 -24.87 13.30 -2.18
N VAL A 412 -24.29 14.50 -2.26
CA VAL A 412 -24.27 15.50 -1.16
C VAL A 412 -25.64 15.82 -0.54
N PRO A 413 -26.75 15.97 -1.30
CA PRO A 413 -28.02 16.39 -0.72
C PRO A 413 -28.73 15.34 0.14
N ALA A 414 -28.28 14.08 0.15
CA ALA A 414 -29.02 12.99 0.78
C ALA A 414 -28.79 12.90 2.30
N PRO A 415 -29.85 12.83 3.12
CA PRO A 415 -29.73 12.78 4.59
C PRO A 415 -29.29 11.42 5.15
N ASP A 416 -29.38 10.34 4.36
CA ASP A 416 -29.13 8.94 4.73
C ASP A 416 -28.01 8.29 3.89
N LEU A 417 -27.05 9.11 3.47
CA LEU A 417 -26.08 8.77 2.44
C LEU A 417 -25.25 7.54 2.81
N TYR A 418 -24.65 7.53 4.00
CA TYR A 418 -23.80 6.42 4.43
C TYR A 418 -24.62 5.19 4.85
N ALA A 419 -25.84 5.38 5.34
CA ALA A 419 -26.77 4.29 5.58
C ALA A 419 -27.11 3.52 4.28
N ARG A 420 -27.44 4.21 3.20
CA ARG A 420 -27.69 3.59 1.89
C ARG A 420 -26.44 2.96 1.29
N ALA A 421 -25.30 3.65 1.36
CA ALA A 421 -24.06 3.13 0.81
C ALA A 421 -23.56 1.87 1.54
N SER A 422 -23.63 1.83 2.88
CA SER A 422 -23.27 0.64 3.65
C SER A 422 -24.25 -0.52 3.47
N ALA A 423 -25.52 -0.24 3.15
CA ALA A 423 -26.46 -1.30 2.75
C ALA A 423 -26.10 -1.90 1.38
N TRP A 424 -25.65 -1.07 0.44
CA TRP A 424 -25.22 -1.51 -0.89
C TRP A 424 -23.84 -2.20 -0.88
N LEU A 425 -22.93 -1.76 -0.01
CA LEU A 425 -21.58 -2.31 0.18
C LEU A 425 -21.43 -2.86 1.62
N PRO A 426 -22.08 -3.99 1.94
CA PRO A 426 -22.13 -4.50 3.32
C PRO A 426 -20.78 -4.98 3.86
N GLY A 427 -19.79 -5.22 2.99
CA GLY A 427 -18.42 -5.57 3.38
C GLY A 427 -17.54 -4.37 3.68
N ASP A 428 -17.99 -3.14 3.37
CA ASP A 428 -17.17 -1.94 3.54
C ASP A 428 -17.25 -1.41 4.97
N LYS A 429 -16.21 -1.72 5.74
CA LYS A 429 -16.07 -1.30 7.12
C LYS A 429 -16.15 0.23 7.27
N LYS A 430 -15.50 1.01 6.42
CA LYS A 430 -15.49 2.47 6.58
C LYS A 430 -16.88 3.07 6.37
N LEU A 431 -17.62 2.64 5.35
CA LEU A 431 -18.98 3.12 5.12
C LEU A 431 -19.90 2.80 6.31
N HIS A 432 -19.74 1.64 6.95
CA HIS A 432 -20.45 1.31 8.17
C HIS A 432 -20.05 2.20 9.36
N GLU A 433 -18.76 2.50 9.53
CA GLU A 433 -18.31 3.46 10.56
C GLU A 433 -18.92 4.86 10.31
N MET A 434 -18.96 5.30 9.06
CA MET A 434 -19.55 6.58 8.67
C MET A 434 -21.07 6.62 8.90
N LYS A 435 -21.78 5.51 8.65
CA LYS A 435 -23.20 5.36 9.02
C LYS A 435 -23.41 5.59 10.52
N CYS A 436 -22.59 4.97 11.38
CA CYS A 436 -22.71 5.21 12.82
C CYS A 436 -22.38 6.67 13.15
N THR A 437 -21.37 7.24 12.51
CA THR A 437 -20.99 8.65 12.68
C THR A 437 -22.10 9.64 12.29
N GLU A 438 -22.95 9.32 11.30
CA GLU A 438 -24.14 10.12 10.99
C GLU A 438 -25.10 10.21 12.19
N LEU A 439 -25.32 9.09 12.89
CA LEU A 439 -26.18 9.05 14.09
C LEU A 439 -25.59 9.94 15.20
N TRP A 440 -24.28 9.87 15.41
CA TRP A 440 -23.57 10.73 16.36
C TRP A 440 -23.75 12.22 16.02
N LEU A 441 -23.54 12.60 14.76
CA LEU A 441 -23.72 13.98 14.32
C LEU A 441 -25.17 14.47 14.41
N ASN A 442 -26.13 13.55 14.41
CA ASN A 442 -27.54 13.86 14.57
C ASN A 442 -27.99 13.94 16.03
N ASP A 443 -27.07 13.85 17.01
CA ASP A 443 -27.36 13.87 18.46
C ASP A 443 -28.16 12.65 18.92
N ALA A 444 -28.03 11.52 18.21
CA ALA A 444 -28.65 10.24 18.54
C ALA A 444 -27.64 9.31 19.24
N ASP A 445 -27.03 9.77 20.34
CA ASP A 445 -25.92 9.08 21.02
C ASP A 445 -26.22 7.62 21.40
N GLY A 446 -27.45 7.34 21.84
CA GLY A 446 -27.89 5.97 22.15
C GLY A 446 -27.85 5.06 20.93
N GLU A 447 -28.41 5.53 19.81
CA GLU A 447 -28.40 4.81 18.54
C GLU A 447 -26.99 4.68 17.96
N TYR A 448 -26.17 5.72 18.11
CA TYR A 448 -24.76 5.69 17.73
C TYR A 448 -23.99 4.60 18.46
N ARG A 449 -24.14 4.51 19.79
CA ARG A 449 -23.47 3.48 20.60
C ARG A 449 -23.93 2.08 20.24
N LEU A 450 -25.23 1.89 20.00
CA LEU A 450 -25.78 0.61 19.53
C LEU A 450 -25.21 0.26 18.13
N CYS A 451 -25.19 1.21 17.20
CA CYS A 451 -24.58 1.04 15.89
C CYS A 451 -23.09 0.69 15.98
N LEU A 452 -22.33 1.37 16.84
CA LEU A 452 -20.90 1.12 17.02
C LEU A 452 -20.64 -0.24 17.66
N LYS A 453 -21.53 -0.70 18.55
CA LYS A 453 -21.50 -2.05 19.13
C LYS A 453 -21.69 -3.09 18.04
N ASP A 454 -22.75 -2.96 17.24
CA ASP A 454 -23.05 -3.87 16.13
C ASP A 454 -21.92 -3.88 15.10
N TYR A 455 -21.38 -2.71 14.79
CA TYR A 455 -20.19 -2.53 13.96
C TYR A 455 -18.99 -3.30 14.51
N SER A 456 -18.71 -3.18 15.81
CA SER A 456 -17.57 -3.85 16.44
C SER A 456 -17.69 -5.37 16.43
N VAL A 457 -18.90 -5.89 16.60
CA VAL A 457 -19.17 -7.32 16.51
C VAL A 457 -19.04 -7.80 15.07
N LYS A 458 -19.63 -7.08 14.12
CA LYS A 458 -19.65 -7.45 12.70
C LYS A 458 -18.24 -7.52 12.09
N PHE A 459 -17.38 -6.55 12.40
CA PHE A 459 -16.04 -6.43 11.80
C PHE A 459 -14.91 -6.87 12.74
N GLY A 460 -15.22 -7.33 13.96
CA GLY A 460 -14.20 -7.72 14.93
C GLY A 460 -13.38 -6.55 15.48
N GLU A 461 -13.94 -5.33 15.52
CA GLU A 461 -13.24 -4.11 15.94
C GLU A 461 -13.08 -4.01 17.45
N ARG A 462 -12.11 -4.76 17.97
CA ARG A 462 -11.81 -4.82 19.40
C ARG A 462 -11.45 -3.46 20.00
N ALA A 463 -10.82 -2.56 19.25
CA ALA A 463 -10.52 -1.21 19.74
C ALA A 463 -11.80 -0.39 19.99
N LYS A 464 -12.81 -0.51 19.12
CA LYS A 464 -14.11 0.15 19.30
C LYS A 464 -14.94 -0.52 20.40
N ALA A 465 -14.89 -1.85 20.50
CA ALA A 465 -15.52 -2.58 21.60
C ALA A 465 -14.93 -2.19 22.97
N TYR A 466 -13.60 -2.04 23.03
CA TYR A 466 -12.91 -1.53 24.22
C TYR A 466 -13.31 -0.09 24.53
N PHE A 467 -13.37 0.80 23.53
CA PHE A 467 -13.87 2.17 23.71
C PHE A 467 -15.27 2.20 24.35
N LEU A 468 -16.21 1.38 23.85
CA LEU A 468 -17.57 1.28 24.39
C LEU A 468 -17.60 0.81 25.85
N THR A 469 -16.61 0.01 26.27
CA THR A 469 -16.48 -0.45 27.66
C THR A 469 -15.86 0.66 28.54
N VAL A 470 -14.84 1.34 28.04
CA VAL A 470 -14.10 2.37 28.78
C VAL A 470 -14.91 3.64 29.00
N VAL A 471 -15.70 4.06 28.02
CA VAL A 471 -16.45 5.33 28.09
C VAL A 471 -17.46 5.36 29.25
N ASP A 472 -17.89 4.19 29.72
CA ASP A 472 -18.82 4.04 30.84
C ASP A 472 -18.13 3.58 32.13
N ALA A 473 -16.84 3.24 32.08
CA ALA A 473 -16.10 2.82 33.27
C ALA A 473 -15.88 3.99 34.24
N PRO A 474 -16.12 3.79 35.56
CA PRO A 474 -15.81 4.80 36.57
C PRO A 474 -14.32 4.83 36.93
N VAL A 475 -13.61 3.71 36.73
CA VAL A 475 -12.16 3.58 36.97
C VAL A 475 -11.53 2.96 35.72
N PRO A 476 -11.13 3.78 34.72
CA PRO A 476 -10.68 3.28 33.41
C PRO A 476 -9.45 2.37 33.48
N ALA A 477 -8.59 2.60 34.47
CA ALA A 477 -7.41 1.79 34.73
C ALA A 477 -7.73 0.31 35.07
N GLN A 478 -8.93 0.01 35.55
CA GLN A 478 -9.37 -1.36 35.85
C GLN A 478 -9.90 -2.12 34.63
N VAL A 479 -10.19 -1.43 33.52
CA VAL A 479 -10.62 -2.09 32.29
C VAL A 479 -9.40 -2.73 31.64
N PRO A 480 -9.30 -4.07 31.55
CA PRO A 480 -8.12 -4.72 31.00
C PRO A 480 -7.97 -4.35 29.52
N PHE A 481 -6.73 -4.08 29.10
CA PHE A 481 -6.47 -3.92 27.68
C PHE A 481 -6.73 -5.25 26.97
N PRO A 482 -7.33 -5.23 25.77
CA PRO A 482 -7.39 -6.41 24.92
C PRO A 482 -5.97 -6.89 24.58
N ALA A 483 -5.82 -8.17 24.25
CA ALA A 483 -4.51 -8.74 23.98
C ALA A 483 -3.81 -7.98 22.85
N ARG A 484 -2.49 -7.82 22.94
CA ARG A 484 -1.75 -6.90 22.07
C ARG A 484 -1.80 -7.31 20.61
N GLU A 485 -1.79 -8.60 20.35
CA GLU A 485 -1.91 -9.20 19.03
C GLU A 485 -3.25 -8.74 18.40
N GLU A 486 -4.31 -8.88 19.18
CA GLU A 486 -5.70 -8.67 18.79
C GLU A 486 -6.07 -7.23 18.38
N ILE A 487 -5.25 -6.24 18.74
CA ILE A 487 -5.52 -4.82 18.53
C ILE A 487 -4.46 -4.10 17.71
N ARG A 488 -3.46 -4.79 17.17
CA ARG A 488 -2.52 -4.14 16.23
C ARG A 488 -3.21 -3.95 14.88
N PRO A 489 -3.20 -2.75 14.27
CA PRO A 489 -2.41 -1.54 14.57
C PRO A 489 -3.03 -0.57 15.58
N CYS A 490 -4.31 -0.75 15.94
CA CYS A 490 -5.14 0.16 16.72
C CYS A 490 -4.82 0.25 18.23
N ALA A 491 -3.73 -0.33 18.73
CA ALA A 491 -3.34 -0.27 20.15
C ALA A 491 -3.31 1.17 20.68
N VAL A 492 -2.86 2.11 19.85
CA VAL A 492 -2.81 3.54 20.18
C VAL A 492 -4.21 4.12 20.44
N GLN A 493 -5.23 3.69 19.69
CA GLN A 493 -6.61 4.15 19.89
C GLN A 493 -7.19 3.60 21.20
N VAL A 494 -6.83 2.38 21.58
CA VAL A 494 -7.20 1.78 22.87
C VAL A 494 -6.61 2.59 24.03
N HIS A 495 -5.33 2.96 23.93
CA HIS A 495 -4.70 3.85 24.90
C HIS A 495 -5.34 5.24 24.93
N ALA A 496 -5.56 5.85 23.76
CA ALA A 496 -6.22 7.14 23.65
C ALA A 496 -7.60 7.12 24.31
N ALA A 497 -8.37 6.05 24.14
CA ALA A 497 -9.69 5.93 24.74
C ALA A 497 -9.64 5.95 26.28
N ARG A 498 -8.64 5.27 26.87
CA ARG A 498 -8.41 5.32 28.32
C ARG A 498 -8.01 6.71 28.80
N ILE A 499 -7.03 7.33 28.14
CA ILE A 499 -6.54 8.68 28.48
C ILE A 499 -7.72 9.67 28.46
N LEU A 500 -8.53 9.64 27.39
CA LEU A 500 -9.69 10.52 27.22
C LEU A 500 -10.70 10.36 28.36
N ARG A 501 -10.95 9.13 28.81
CA ARG A 501 -11.85 8.87 29.92
C ARG A 501 -11.27 9.33 31.27
N GLU A 502 -9.99 9.11 31.51
CA GLU A 502 -9.30 9.58 32.73
C GLU A 502 -9.34 11.12 32.83
N LEU A 503 -9.12 11.80 31.71
CA LEU A 503 -9.27 13.26 31.59
C LEU A 503 -10.72 13.70 31.81
N GLU A 504 -11.69 13.00 31.21
CA GLU A 504 -13.11 13.27 31.42
C GLU A 504 -13.49 13.16 32.91
N LEU A 505 -12.88 12.26 33.67
CA LEU A 505 -13.08 12.08 35.11
C LEU A 505 -12.27 13.06 35.98
N GLY A 506 -11.33 13.81 35.40
CA GLY A 506 -10.43 14.73 36.11
C GLY A 506 -9.22 14.05 36.75
N ASP A 507 -8.94 12.79 36.44
CA ASP A 507 -7.77 12.05 36.94
C ASP A 507 -6.55 12.29 36.04
N ARG A 508 -5.92 13.45 36.20
CA ARG A 508 -4.74 13.86 35.42
C ARG A 508 -3.54 12.94 35.63
N ALA A 509 -3.38 12.40 36.84
CA ALA A 509 -2.25 11.54 37.16
C ALA A 509 -2.36 10.21 36.41
N ALA A 510 -3.54 9.58 36.40
CA ALA A 510 -3.80 8.39 35.61
C ALA A 510 -3.67 8.67 34.11
N ALA A 511 -4.25 9.77 33.62
CA ALA A 511 -4.15 10.18 32.21
C ALA A 511 -2.68 10.32 31.74
N LEU A 512 -1.83 10.94 32.55
CA LEU A 512 -0.40 11.09 32.24
C LEU A 512 0.34 9.75 32.27
N ALA A 513 0.00 8.85 33.19
CA ALA A 513 0.55 7.49 33.23
C ALA A 513 0.14 6.69 31.98
N SER A 514 -1.14 6.72 31.60
CA SER A 514 -1.67 6.10 30.38
C SER A 514 -1.04 6.70 29.12
N PHE A 515 -0.81 8.02 29.09
CA PHE A 515 -0.11 8.69 27.99
C PHE A 515 1.33 8.19 27.84
N ARG A 516 2.08 8.06 28.94
CA ARG A 516 3.45 7.51 28.90
C ARG A 516 3.45 6.09 28.34
N LEU A 517 2.52 5.24 28.78
CA LEU A 517 2.37 3.89 28.24
C LEU A 517 2.07 3.91 26.73
N ALA A 518 1.15 4.76 26.28
CA ALA A 518 0.79 4.92 24.87
C ALA A 518 1.99 5.39 24.03
N TYR A 519 2.74 6.35 24.56
CA TYR A 519 3.88 6.94 23.89
C TYR A 519 5.07 5.96 23.86
N ASP A 520 5.30 5.21 24.92
CA ASP A 520 6.30 4.13 24.99
C ASP A 520 5.94 2.98 24.05
N GLU A 521 4.65 2.67 23.86
CA GLU A 521 4.22 1.68 22.87
C GLU A 521 4.42 2.15 21.42
N LEU A 522 4.17 3.44 21.16
CA LEU A 522 4.46 4.06 19.86
C LEU A 522 5.96 4.14 19.59
N ASN A 523 6.75 4.38 20.63
CA ASN A 523 8.19 4.63 20.56
C ASN A 523 8.95 3.67 21.48
N PRO A 524 8.89 2.34 21.26
CA PRO A 524 9.54 1.40 22.15
C PRO A 524 11.04 1.71 22.17
N ALA A 525 11.57 1.92 23.39
CA ALA A 525 12.98 2.27 23.64
C ALA A 525 13.96 1.22 23.07
N GLY A 526 13.48 0.01 22.76
CA GLY A 526 14.21 -1.08 22.10
C GLY A 526 14.18 -1.09 20.56
N GLY A 527 13.65 -0.06 19.91
CA GLY A 527 13.88 0.18 18.48
C GLY A 527 13.12 -0.71 17.50
N THR A 528 12.01 -1.33 17.90
CA THR A 528 11.08 -1.95 16.94
C THR A 528 9.63 -1.68 17.32
N PRO A 529 9.08 -0.49 17.00
CA PRO A 529 7.66 -0.41 16.67
C PRO A 529 7.30 -1.60 15.76
N ALA A 530 6.09 -2.13 15.87
CA ALA A 530 5.59 -3.18 14.98
C ALA A 530 5.70 -2.82 13.49
N PHE A 531 5.93 -1.54 13.19
CA PHE A 531 6.08 -0.98 11.86
C PHE A 531 7.49 -0.44 11.52
N ASP A 532 8.45 -0.53 12.44
CA ASP A 532 9.82 -0.09 12.17
C ASP A 532 10.54 -1.20 11.41
N TRP A 533 10.38 -1.20 10.09
CA TRP A 533 11.06 -2.10 9.15
C TRP A 533 12.59 -1.90 9.12
N GLN A 534 13.11 -1.06 10.01
CA GLN A 534 14.52 -0.77 10.17
C GLN A 534 15.23 -1.95 10.81
N HIS A 535 15.84 -2.79 9.95
CA HIS A 535 16.90 -3.69 10.39
C HIS A 535 17.97 -2.88 11.10
N ARG A 536 18.10 -3.06 12.44
CA ARG A 536 19.19 -2.58 13.30
C ARG A 536 19.84 -1.28 12.79
N GLN A 537 19.24 -0.14 13.07
CA GLN A 537 19.72 1.20 12.67
C GLN A 537 21.26 1.32 12.75
N PRO A 538 22.00 1.19 11.65
CA PRO A 538 23.44 1.15 11.72
C PRO A 538 24.05 2.55 11.74
N TYR A 539 23.25 3.60 11.44
CA TYR A 539 23.73 4.96 11.31
C TYR A 539 23.22 5.87 12.42
N LYS A 540 24.16 6.61 13.01
CA LYS A 540 23.89 7.64 14.03
C LYS A 540 22.94 8.73 13.51
N SER A 541 23.08 9.15 12.25
CA SER A 541 22.24 10.17 11.63
C SER A 541 20.76 9.77 11.55
N ASP A 542 20.47 8.51 11.23
CA ASP A 542 19.09 8.01 11.16
C ASP A 542 18.46 7.97 12.56
N LYS A 543 19.26 7.62 13.58
CA LYS A 543 18.84 7.68 14.97
C LYS A 543 18.53 9.12 15.40
N GLU A 544 19.43 10.06 15.15
CA GLU A 544 19.25 11.49 15.49
C GLU A 544 18.03 12.08 14.79
N LEU A 545 17.86 11.81 13.50
CA LEU A 545 16.71 12.29 12.73
C LEU A 545 15.40 11.71 13.27
N ARG A 546 15.37 10.42 13.58
CA ARG A 546 14.20 9.78 14.20
C ARG A 546 13.91 10.36 15.57
N ASP A 547 14.91 10.50 16.42
CA ASP A 547 14.75 11.01 17.78
C ASP A 547 14.24 12.46 17.72
N PHE A 548 14.73 13.27 16.78
CA PHE A 548 14.20 14.60 16.50
C PHE A 548 12.73 14.56 16.03
N MET A 549 12.38 13.73 15.05
CA MET A 549 10.98 13.59 14.60
C MET A 549 10.04 13.09 15.69
N ARG A 550 10.54 12.29 16.64
CA ARG A 550 9.78 11.78 17.79
C ARG A 550 9.48 12.85 18.83
N THR A 551 10.29 13.90 18.93
CA THR A 551 9.98 15.04 19.82
C THR A 551 8.66 15.72 19.45
N ASP A 552 8.19 15.55 18.22
CA ASP A 552 6.90 16.07 17.79
C ASP A 552 5.75 15.13 18.19
N THR A 553 5.15 15.41 19.35
CA THR A 553 3.96 14.68 19.83
C THR A 553 2.69 15.09 19.08
N ALA A 554 2.72 16.15 18.25
CA ALA A 554 1.55 16.65 17.54
C ALA A 554 0.87 15.56 16.69
N TRP A 555 1.65 14.69 16.03
CA TRP A 555 1.10 13.57 15.25
C TRP A 555 0.23 12.62 16.09
N PHE A 556 0.63 12.33 17.33
CA PHE A 556 -0.16 11.50 18.24
C PHE A 556 -1.50 12.17 18.57
N TRP A 557 -1.46 13.47 18.90
CA TRP A 557 -2.63 14.26 19.25
C TRP A 557 -3.58 14.47 18.07
N ASP A 558 -3.05 14.70 16.87
CA ASP A 558 -3.81 15.06 15.66
C ASP A 558 -4.34 13.87 14.87
N GLY A 559 -3.73 12.70 15.03
CA GLY A 559 -4.15 11.46 14.39
C GLY A 559 -4.90 10.55 15.36
N PRO A 560 -4.26 9.53 15.96
CA PRO A 560 -4.94 8.50 16.76
C PRO A 560 -5.78 9.06 17.91
N PHE A 561 -5.29 10.09 18.59
CA PHE A 561 -5.99 10.68 19.73
C PHE A 561 -7.24 11.46 19.26
N TYR A 562 -7.10 12.31 18.25
CA TYR A 562 -8.23 13.03 17.66
C TYR A 562 -9.29 12.06 17.11
N ASP A 563 -8.88 11.04 16.36
CA ASP A 563 -9.79 10.04 15.80
C ASP A 563 -10.61 9.33 16.89
N THR A 564 -9.98 9.08 18.04
CA THR A 564 -10.62 8.46 19.19
C THR A 564 -11.51 9.46 19.94
N LEU A 565 -11.07 10.71 20.12
CA LEU A 565 -11.84 11.80 20.71
C LEU A 565 -13.16 12.01 19.95
N MET A 566 -13.17 11.86 18.64
CA MET A 566 -14.36 12.01 17.81
C MET A 566 -15.39 10.87 17.95
N LEU A 567 -15.12 9.88 18.81
CA LEU A 567 -16.11 8.90 19.27
C LEU A 567 -16.86 9.36 20.53
N TRP A 568 -16.42 10.43 21.20
CA TRP A 568 -17.08 10.93 22.42
C TRP A 568 -18.34 11.74 22.09
N PRO A 569 -19.36 11.71 22.97
CA PRO A 569 -20.48 12.64 22.91
C PRO A 569 -20.03 14.10 22.86
N ALA A 570 -20.63 14.89 21.97
CA ALA A 570 -20.22 16.28 21.72
C ALA A 570 -20.23 17.14 22.99
N GLN A 571 -21.15 16.87 23.92
CA GLN A 571 -21.31 17.58 25.19
C GLN A 571 -20.16 17.33 26.18
N ARG A 572 -19.42 16.21 26.02
CA ARG A 572 -18.29 15.84 26.89
C ARG A 572 -16.95 16.38 26.38
N LEU A 573 -16.85 16.67 25.08
CA LEU A 573 -15.64 17.17 24.43
C LEU A 573 -15.05 18.45 25.06
N PRO A 574 -15.85 19.48 25.44
CA PRO A 574 -15.29 20.71 26.03
C PRO A 574 -14.50 20.45 27.31
N LYS A 575 -15.03 19.58 28.19
CA LYS A 575 -14.36 19.20 29.44
C LYS A 575 -13.04 18.50 29.15
N ILE A 576 -13.05 17.52 28.25
CA ILE A 576 -11.86 16.77 27.87
C ILE A 576 -10.79 17.70 27.28
N LEU A 577 -11.17 18.60 26.36
CA LEU A 577 -10.23 19.53 25.73
C LEU A 577 -9.64 20.53 26.74
N ALA A 578 -10.41 20.98 27.72
CA ALA A 578 -9.91 21.82 28.81
C ALA A 578 -8.85 21.06 29.63
N GLU A 579 -9.11 19.80 29.97
CA GLU A 579 -8.17 18.95 30.72
C GLU A 579 -6.90 18.65 29.90
N ILE A 580 -7.01 18.39 28.60
CA ILE A 580 -5.83 18.24 27.71
C ILE A 580 -4.99 19.51 27.73
N SER A 581 -5.62 20.68 27.60
CA SER A 581 -4.92 21.97 27.58
C SER A 581 -4.14 22.27 28.87
N SER A 582 -4.50 21.61 29.97
CA SER A 582 -3.78 21.71 31.24
C SER A 582 -2.51 20.85 31.30
N ILE A 583 -2.42 19.81 30.46
CA ILE A 583 -1.28 18.88 30.42
C ILE A 583 -0.31 19.26 29.30
N THR A 584 -0.83 19.65 28.14
CA THR A 584 -0.05 20.02 26.96
C THR A 584 -0.74 21.14 26.19
N PRO A 585 0.00 22.04 25.53
CA PRO A 585 -0.59 22.94 24.55
C PRO A 585 -1.43 22.14 23.54
N LEU A 586 -2.65 22.61 23.28
CA LEU A 586 -3.49 22.02 22.26
C LEU A 586 -2.81 22.19 20.89
N SER A 587 -2.80 21.11 20.11
CA SER A 587 -2.41 21.20 18.72
C SER A 587 -3.32 22.19 17.97
N PRO A 588 -2.93 22.70 16.79
CA PRO A 588 -3.81 23.54 15.98
C PRO A 588 -5.19 22.89 15.74
N ARG A 589 -5.24 21.56 15.55
CA ARG A 589 -6.48 20.79 15.40
C ARG A 589 -7.38 20.85 16.61
N LEU A 590 -6.83 20.50 17.76
CA LEU A 590 -7.58 20.46 19.00
C LEU A 590 -7.97 21.87 19.44
N SER A 591 -7.14 22.87 19.15
CA SER A 591 -7.44 24.29 19.37
C SER A 591 -8.63 24.75 18.54
N TRP A 592 -8.66 24.40 17.24
CA TRP A 592 -9.79 24.70 16.36
C TRP A 592 -11.07 24.04 16.85
N LEU A 593 -11.02 22.74 17.21
CA LEU A 593 -12.16 22.01 17.76
C LEU A 593 -12.65 22.64 19.07
N SER A 594 -11.75 23.01 19.97
CA SER A 594 -12.06 23.71 21.23
C SER A 594 -12.74 25.05 20.96
N GLY A 595 -12.24 25.83 20.00
CA GLY A 595 -12.84 27.10 19.59
C GLY A 595 -14.24 26.95 19.02
N LEU A 596 -14.50 25.88 18.27
CA LEU A 596 -15.83 25.55 17.77
C LEU A 596 -16.79 25.16 18.91
N LEU A 597 -16.34 24.34 19.85
CA LEU A 597 -17.16 23.84 20.95
C LEU A 597 -17.48 24.90 22.00
N LYS A 598 -16.63 25.92 22.18
CA LYS A 598 -16.92 27.08 23.04
C LYS A 598 -18.17 27.87 22.63
N LYS A 599 -18.63 27.71 21.39
CA LYS A 599 -19.85 28.34 20.89
C LYS A 599 -21.13 27.58 21.29
N VAL A 600 -21.00 26.37 21.85
CA VAL A 600 -22.13 25.57 22.33
C VAL A 600 -22.45 25.95 23.77
N PRO A 601 -23.70 26.34 24.09
CA PRO A 601 -24.10 26.61 25.47
C PRO A 601 -23.92 25.36 26.36
N PRO A 602 -23.54 25.52 27.64
CA PRO A 602 -23.51 24.41 28.59
C PRO A 602 -24.86 23.68 28.64
N GLY A 603 -24.88 22.38 28.36
CA GLY A 603 -26.12 21.58 28.29
C GLY A 603 -26.98 21.81 27.04
N GLY A 604 -26.55 22.69 26.13
CA GLY A 604 -27.21 22.93 24.85
C GLY A 604 -26.90 21.85 23.82
N ARG A 605 -27.85 21.60 22.91
CA ARG A 605 -27.59 20.76 21.74
C ARG A 605 -26.64 21.50 20.79
N PRO A 606 -25.68 20.80 20.15
CA PRO A 606 -24.89 21.37 19.05
C PRO A 606 -25.83 21.99 18.01
N ASP A 607 -25.61 23.27 17.69
CA ASP A 607 -26.39 23.91 16.62
C ASP A 607 -26.08 23.27 15.25
N ALA A 608 -26.93 23.55 14.26
CA ALA A 608 -26.74 23.02 12.91
C ALA A 608 -25.41 23.46 12.26
N GLY A 609 -24.84 24.58 12.71
CA GLY A 609 -23.56 25.11 12.24
C GLY A 609 -22.38 24.29 12.73
N LEU A 610 -22.32 23.98 14.03
CA LEU A 610 -21.32 23.08 14.61
C LEU A 610 -21.42 21.69 13.99
N LYS A 611 -22.64 21.15 13.86
CA LYS A 611 -22.85 19.85 13.19
C LYS A 611 -22.33 19.88 11.76
N ARG A 612 -22.51 20.97 11.03
CA ARG A 612 -21.95 21.15 9.68
C ARG A 612 -20.43 21.24 9.69
N CYS A 613 -19.82 21.91 10.67
CA CYS A 613 -18.37 22.00 10.81
C CYS A 613 -17.73 20.66 11.22
N LEU A 614 -18.32 19.93 12.17
CA LEU A 614 -17.87 18.59 12.56
C LEU A 614 -18.11 17.58 11.44
N ARG A 615 -19.24 17.67 10.74
CA ARG A 615 -19.51 16.91 9.50
C ARG A 615 -18.40 17.21 8.48
N ARG A 616 -18.09 18.49 8.24
CA ARG A 616 -16.98 18.88 7.38
C ARG A 616 -15.65 18.29 7.85
N ASP A 617 -15.23 18.45 9.10
CA ASP A 617 -13.96 17.86 9.53
C ASP A 617 -13.98 16.32 9.44
N VAL A 618 -15.00 15.64 9.96
CA VAL A 618 -15.07 14.17 10.02
C VAL A 618 -15.22 13.51 8.66
N PHE A 619 -15.98 14.10 7.75
CA PHE A 619 -16.21 13.57 6.39
C PHE A 619 -15.22 14.13 5.35
N LEU A 620 -14.66 15.31 5.57
CA LEU A 620 -13.70 15.98 4.68
C LEU A 620 -12.24 15.92 5.19
N ARG A 621 -11.92 14.92 6.02
CA ARG A 621 -10.67 14.71 6.80
C ARG A 621 -9.30 14.77 6.11
N ALA A 622 -9.17 15.04 4.80
CA ALA A 622 -7.85 14.94 4.15
C ALA A 622 -7.46 16.09 3.20
N CYS A 623 -8.15 17.24 3.22
CA CYS A 623 -7.78 18.40 2.41
C CYS A 623 -6.66 19.14 3.12
N ASP A 624 -6.69 19.07 4.45
CA ASP A 624 -5.59 19.44 5.32
C ASP A 624 -4.89 18.13 5.68
N GLY A 625 -4.04 17.62 4.79
CA GLY A 625 -2.93 16.82 5.28
C GLY A 625 -2.18 17.72 6.27
N TYR A 626 -2.51 17.65 7.57
CA TYR A 626 -1.83 18.35 8.68
C TYR A 626 -1.52 19.86 8.48
N GLY A 627 -2.20 20.52 7.55
CA GLY A 627 -1.98 21.91 7.15
C GLY A 627 -3.32 22.62 7.10
N TYR A 628 -3.72 23.19 8.24
CA TYR A 628 -4.92 23.98 8.40
C TYR A 628 -5.04 25.09 7.34
N PRO A 629 -6.26 25.38 6.85
CA PRO A 629 -6.50 26.55 6.06
C PRO A 629 -6.54 27.73 7.03
N GLY A 630 -5.54 28.61 6.91
CA GLY A 630 -5.79 30.02 7.15
C GLY A 630 -6.70 30.52 6.03
N GLN A 631 -8.00 30.52 6.29
CA GLN A 631 -8.99 31.43 5.69
C GLN A 631 -10.01 31.82 6.76
#